data_AF-A0A7W1SJ84-F1
#
_entry.id   AF-A0A7W1SJ84-F1
#
_cell.length_a   1.000
_cell.length_b   1.000
_cell.length_c   1.000
_cell.angle_alpha   90.00
_cell.angle_beta   90.00
_cell.angle_gamma   90.00
#
_symmetry.space_group_name_H-M   'P 1'
#
loop_
_entity.id
_entity.type
_entity.pdbx_description
1 polymer ?
#
loop_
_entity_poly.entity_id
_entity_poly.type
_entity_poly.pdbx_seq_one_letter_code
_entity_poly.pdbx_strand_id
1 'polypeptide(L)'
;MSWTGIYHLVLRLLPAALRSKHGLAMEALFAREQGQARARGRMQGALAGAAGVWDVVRRAAYEHVRHGLVSSERCTNAPQDAWNIGAHAPQPAGANFGGPTMRELPTRLHLRRHAASFAVAFVALTASLLALFASRQVPILRELGAPAGAIVEVVLLAVPSTAALTIPMAVLAAVLHEFTRLRSDGTLTAAQREHHGIRRLVVPVLVAAVGVAALALVVTAELVPCANVRMTAVLAKQQGFEAAAIRKSDREMTIGELRSAVRHGDLGSGEFARRRAAAYEVEFQKKFALSGACVIMTLFGVAVALRVPRSGAGLVIGASVAVYVAYYAMLVTGENLADRLVVSPFVGMWAANALLLTLALLAAWRRAPFGSGGHGAVVVSA
;
A
#
# COMPACT_ATOMS: atom_id res chain seq x y z
N MET A 1 -18.64 -23.61 12.42
CA MET A 1 -18.68 -24.05 11.01
C MET A 1 -17.41 -24.83 10.69
N SER A 2 -17.53 -26.02 10.11
CA SER A 2 -16.36 -26.77 9.63
C SER A 2 -15.76 -26.06 8.41
N TRP A 3 -14.44 -26.09 8.27
CA TRP A 3 -13.75 -25.53 7.10
C TRP A 3 -14.22 -26.15 5.77
N THR A 4 -14.64 -27.42 5.78
CA THR A 4 -15.30 -28.07 4.64
C THR A 4 -16.64 -27.41 4.31
N GLY A 5 -17.45 -27.07 5.32
CA GLY A 5 -18.71 -26.36 5.12
C GLY A 5 -18.53 -24.96 4.53
N ILE A 6 -17.50 -24.22 4.98
CA ILE A 6 -17.16 -22.90 4.42
C ILE A 6 -16.71 -23.04 2.96
N TYR A 7 -15.89 -24.05 2.66
CA TYR A 7 -15.40 -24.30 1.31
C TYR A 7 -16.53 -24.65 0.32
N HIS A 8 -17.46 -25.53 0.70
CA HIS A 8 -18.62 -25.84 -0.15
C HIS A 8 -19.59 -24.66 -0.28
N LEU A 9 -19.74 -23.82 0.75
CA LEU A 9 -20.52 -22.59 0.65
C LEU A 9 -19.93 -21.65 -0.40
N VAL A 10 -18.60 -21.48 -0.40
CA VAL A 10 -17.88 -20.66 -1.38
C VAL A 10 -17.97 -21.26 -2.78
N LEU A 11 -17.84 -22.59 -2.93
CA LEU A 11 -18.06 -23.27 -4.22
C LEU A 11 -19.48 -23.10 -4.76
N ARG A 12 -20.50 -23.04 -3.88
CA ARG A 12 -21.89 -22.76 -4.28
C ARG A 12 -22.13 -21.31 -4.72
N LEU A 13 -21.24 -20.39 -4.37
CA LEU A 13 -21.27 -19.00 -4.84
C LEU A 13 -20.53 -18.80 -6.19
N LEU A 14 -19.76 -19.80 -6.66
CA LEU A 14 -19.08 -19.73 -7.95
C LEU A 14 -20.05 -19.86 -9.15
N PRO A 15 -19.77 -19.24 -10.31
CA PRO A 15 -20.55 -19.42 -11.53
C PRO A 15 -20.68 -20.91 -11.95
N ALA A 16 -21.85 -21.32 -12.43
CA ALA A 16 -22.16 -22.72 -12.74
C ALA A 16 -21.20 -23.37 -13.74
N ALA A 17 -20.69 -22.60 -14.71
CA ALA A 17 -19.76 -23.07 -15.74
C ALA A 17 -18.37 -23.50 -15.19
N LEU A 18 -17.92 -22.87 -14.10
CA LEU A 18 -16.66 -23.21 -13.43
C LEU A 18 -16.83 -24.42 -12.51
N ARG A 19 -17.97 -24.45 -11.81
CA ARG A 19 -18.32 -25.53 -10.90
C ARG A 19 -18.47 -26.86 -11.64
N SER A 20 -19.07 -26.86 -12.83
CA SER A 20 -19.28 -28.08 -13.61
C SER A 20 -18.00 -28.68 -14.19
N LYS A 21 -17.00 -27.85 -14.56
CA LYS A 21 -15.73 -28.33 -15.12
C LYS A 21 -14.67 -28.70 -14.09
N HIS A 22 -14.55 -27.92 -13.02
CA HIS A 22 -13.41 -28.04 -12.10
C HIS A 22 -13.81 -28.31 -10.63
N GLY A 23 -15.11 -28.29 -10.31
CA GLY A 23 -15.60 -28.39 -8.93
C GLY A 23 -15.12 -29.65 -8.20
N LEU A 24 -15.26 -30.82 -8.83
CA LEU A 24 -14.87 -32.11 -8.23
C LEU A 24 -13.36 -32.22 -7.99
N ALA A 25 -12.54 -31.71 -8.93
CA ALA A 25 -11.08 -31.71 -8.79
C ALA A 25 -10.62 -30.77 -7.66
N MET A 26 -11.25 -29.60 -7.53
CA MET A 26 -10.97 -28.63 -6.47
C MET A 26 -11.40 -29.16 -5.08
N GLU A 27 -12.51 -29.90 -5.00
CA GLU A 27 -12.95 -30.54 -3.75
C GLU A 27 -11.99 -31.65 -3.31
N ALA A 28 -11.57 -32.52 -4.24
CA ALA A 28 -10.64 -33.60 -3.94
C ALA A 28 -9.26 -33.09 -3.47
N LEU A 29 -8.75 -32.02 -4.09
CA LEU A 29 -7.49 -31.38 -3.70
C LEU A 29 -7.58 -30.77 -2.29
N PHE A 30 -8.65 -30.02 -2.02
CA PHE A 30 -8.86 -29.38 -0.72
C PHE A 30 -9.01 -30.41 0.41
N ALA A 31 -9.75 -31.49 0.18
CA ALA A 31 -9.91 -32.57 1.15
C ALA A 31 -8.57 -33.23 1.49
N ARG A 32 -7.70 -33.44 0.49
CA ARG A 32 -6.36 -34.01 0.68
C ARG A 32 -5.45 -33.08 1.47
N GLU A 33 -5.35 -31.81 1.08
CA GLU A 33 -4.49 -30.83 1.76
C GLU A 33 -4.95 -30.54 3.19
N GLN A 34 -6.25 -30.45 3.41
CA GLN A 34 -6.80 -30.24 4.74
C GLN A 34 -6.59 -31.45 5.65
N GLY A 35 -6.71 -32.67 5.12
CA GLY A 35 -6.40 -33.90 5.85
C GLY A 35 -4.93 -33.94 6.29
N GLN A 36 -4.01 -33.64 5.37
CA GLN A 36 -2.58 -33.57 5.66
C GLN A 36 -2.22 -32.46 6.66
N ALA A 37 -2.86 -31.29 6.55
CA ALA A 37 -2.61 -30.17 7.44
C ALA A 37 -3.18 -30.40 8.86
N ARG A 38 -4.31 -31.09 8.98
CA ARG A 38 -4.87 -31.50 10.29
C ARG A 38 -4.00 -32.52 11.00
N ALA A 39 -3.37 -33.43 10.26
CA ALA A 39 -2.41 -34.39 10.82
C ALA A 39 -1.17 -33.71 11.44
N ARG A 40 -0.84 -32.49 11.00
CA ARG A 40 0.28 -31.68 11.53
C ARG A 40 -0.11 -30.70 12.64
N GLY A 41 -1.39 -30.67 13.04
CA GLY A 41 -1.89 -29.89 14.17
C GLY A 41 -3.04 -28.93 13.84
N ARG A 42 -3.83 -28.58 14.87
CA ARG A 42 -5.05 -27.76 14.75
C ARG A 42 -4.82 -26.40 14.07
N MET A 43 -3.68 -25.75 14.36
CA MET A 43 -3.34 -24.43 13.82
C MET A 43 -2.95 -24.50 12.34
N GLN A 44 -2.24 -25.55 11.91
CA GLN A 44 -1.91 -25.76 10.50
C GLN A 44 -3.16 -26.14 9.68
N GLY A 45 -4.08 -26.91 10.25
CA GLY A 45 -5.38 -27.19 9.63
C GLY A 45 -6.24 -25.94 9.40
N ALA A 46 -6.15 -24.93 10.28
CA ALA A 46 -6.85 -23.65 10.10
C ALA A 46 -6.21 -22.80 9.00
N LEU A 47 -4.87 -22.73 8.95
CA LEU A 47 -4.13 -22.00 7.91
C LEU A 47 -4.35 -22.61 6.51
N ALA A 48 -4.33 -23.94 6.39
CA ALA A 48 -4.62 -24.62 5.14
C ALA A 48 -6.08 -24.43 4.70
N GLY A 49 -7.02 -24.44 5.65
CA GLY A 49 -8.43 -24.13 5.38
C GLY A 49 -8.62 -22.71 4.82
N ALA A 50 -7.97 -21.72 5.44
CA ALA A 50 -8.01 -20.34 4.97
C ALA A 50 -7.34 -20.16 3.59
N ALA A 51 -6.19 -20.81 3.37
CA ALA A 51 -5.47 -20.76 2.10
C ALA A 51 -6.27 -21.40 0.95
N GLY A 52 -6.91 -22.54 1.18
CA GLY A 52 -7.75 -23.20 0.17
C GLY A 52 -8.99 -22.40 -0.21
N VAL A 53 -9.66 -21.79 0.77
CA VAL A 53 -10.78 -20.86 0.50
C VAL A 53 -10.30 -19.64 -0.29
N TRP A 54 -9.15 -19.08 0.06
CA TRP A 54 -8.56 -17.95 -0.64
C TRP A 54 -8.15 -18.28 -2.08
N ASP A 55 -7.60 -19.47 -2.35
CA ASP A 55 -7.22 -19.89 -3.71
C ASP A 55 -8.43 -20.03 -4.63
N VAL A 56 -9.54 -20.57 -4.13
CA VAL A 56 -10.80 -20.67 -4.88
C VAL A 56 -11.37 -19.29 -5.20
N VAL A 57 -11.41 -18.37 -4.23
CA VAL A 57 -11.87 -16.99 -4.45
C VAL A 57 -11.00 -16.27 -5.49
N ARG A 58 -9.68 -16.43 -5.39
CA ARG A 58 -8.71 -15.83 -6.31
C ARG A 58 -8.85 -16.38 -7.73
N ARG A 59 -8.98 -17.70 -7.90
CA ARG A 59 -9.17 -18.35 -9.22
C ARG A 59 -10.51 -18.00 -9.85
N ALA A 60 -11.59 -17.97 -9.06
CA ALA A 60 -12.91 -17.55 -9.52
C ALA A 60 -12.90 -16.10 -10.06
N ALA A 61 -12.26 -15.18 -9.33
CA ALA A 61 -12.09 -13.80 -9.79
C ALA A 61 -11.25 -13.72 -11.08
N TYR A 62 -10.20 -14.53 -11.19
CA TYR A 62 -9.35 -14.59 -12.37
C TYR A 62 -10.11 -15.12 -13.61
N GLU A 63 -10.88 -16.20 -13.47
CA GLU A 63 -11.60 -16.82 -14.59
C GLU A 63 -12.85 -16.03 -15.00
N HIS A 64 -13.50 -15.32 -14.07
CA HIS A 64 -14.57 -14.38 -14.41
C HIS A 64 -14.05 -13.22 -15.28
N VAL A 65 -12.87 -12.69 -14.96
CA VAL A 65 -12.19 -11.66 -15.78
C VAL A 65 -11.69 -12.24 -17.11
N ARG A 66 -11.20 -13.48 -17.14
CA ARG A 66 -10.76 -14.17 -18.36
C ARG A 66 -11.92 -14.39 -19.34
N HIS A 67 -13.07 -14.88 -18.87
CA HIS A 67 -14.24 -15.09 -19.73
C HIS A 67 -14.84 -13.77 -20.25
N GLY A 68 -14.69 -12.66 -19.53
CA GLY A 68 -15.05 -11.32 -20.01
C GLY A 68 -14.13 -10.77 -21.11
N LEU A 69 -12.95 -11.35 -21.33
CA LEU A 69 -11.99 -10.94 -22.36
C LEU A 69 -12.00 -11.87 -23.59
N VAL A 70 -12.47 -13.11 -23.43
CA VAL A 70 -12.45 -14.16 -24.47
C VAL A 70 -13.68 -14.11 -25.40
N SER A 71 -14.63 -13.21 -25.19
CA SER A 71 -15.75 -13.01 -26.14
C SER A 71 -15.35 -12.35 -27.46
N SER A 72 -14.08 -11.92 -27.64
CA SER A 72 -13.62 -11.25 -28.87
C SER A 72 -12.70 -12.07 -29.77
N GLU A 73 -12.16 -13.21 -29.34
CA GLU A 73 -11.29 -14.04 -30.19
C GLU A 73 -11.99 -15.32 -30.63
N ARG A 74 -12.72 -15.17 -31.72
CA ARG A 74 -13.12 -16.27 -32.59
C ARG A 74 -11.88 -16.76 -33.35
N CYS A 75 -11.05 -17.59 -32.70
CA CYS A 75 -10.04 -18.38 -33.41
C CYS A 75 -10.56 -19.82 -33.55
N THR A 76 -11.10 -20.06 -34.73
CA THR A 76 -11.42 -21.37 -35.31
C THR A 76 -10.18 -22.27 -35.32
N ASN A 77 -10.39 -23.53 -34.93
CA ASN A 77 -9.54 -24.71 -35.19
C ASN A 77 -8.24 -24.83 -34.37
N ALA A 78 -8.35 -25.46 -33.20
CA ALA A 78 -7.25 -26.23 -32.60
C ALA A 78 -7.74 -27.66 -32.32
N PRO A 79 -7.03 -28.73 -32.74
CA PRO A 79 -7.47 -30.12 -32.54
C PRO A 79 -7.48 -30.50 -31.05
N GLN A 80 -8.40 -31.38 -30.66
CA GLN A 80 -8.74 -31.73 -29.28
C GLN A 80 -7.80 -32.77 -28.61
N ASP A 81 -6.57 -32.93 -29.10
CA ASP A 81 -5.85 -34.20 -28.92
C ASP A 81 -4.69 -34.13 -27.90
N ALA A 82 -4.63 -33.10 -27.04
CA ALA A 82 -3.49 -32.84 -26.16
C ALA A 82 -3.68 -33.25 -24.68
N TRP A 83 -4.30 -34.41 -24.43
CA TRP A 83 -4.37 -35.03 -23.09
C TRP A 83 -3.79 -36.45 -23.08
N ASN A 84 -2.49 -36.58 -23.37
CA ASN A 84 -1.77 -37.82 -23.10
C ASN A 84 -0.63 -37.55 -22.12
N ILE A 85 -0.88 -37.84 -20.84
CA ILE A 85 0.10 -37.77 -19.75
C ILE A 85 0.72 -39.17 -19.64
N GLY A 86 1.91 -39.36 -20.22
CA GLY A 86 2.69 -40.58 -20.04
C GLY A 86 3.42 -41.08 -21.27
N ALA A 87 4.48 -40.39 -21.70
CA ALA A 87 5.61 -40.97 -22.44
C ALA A 87 6.75 -39.95 -22.46
N HIS A 88 7.98 -40.43 -22.31
CA HIS A 88 9.21 -39.65 -22.33
C HIS A 88 9.24 -38.64 -23.49
N ALA A 89 9.22 -37.35 -23.18
CA ALA A 89 9.47 -36.31 -24.18
C ALA A 89 10.98 -36.31 -24.51
N PRO A 90 11.39 -36.47 -25.78
CA PRO A 90 12.77 -36.21 -26.17
C PRO A 90 13.06 -34.73 -25.94
N GLN A 91 14.21 -34.41 -25.31
CA GLN A 91 14.63 -33.03 -25.14
C GLN A 91 14.85 -32.39 -26.51
N PRO A 92 14.18 -31.28 -26.85
CA PRO A 92 14.50 -30.54 -28.06
C PRO A 92 15.82 -29.79 -27.82
N ALA A 93 16.90 -30.29 -28.41
CA ALA A 93 18.11 -29.52 -28.62
C ALA A 93 17.75 -28.29 -29.47
N GLY A 94 17.97 -27.08 -28.92
CA GLY A 94 17.83 -25.82 -29.67
C GLY A 94 16.55 -25.02 -29.44
N ALA A 95 15.77 -25.28 -28.39
CA ALA A 95 14.69 -24.36 -28.00
C ALA A 95 15.30 -23.07 -27.40
N ASN A 96 15.34 -22.01 -28.21
CA ASN A 96 15.61 -20.65 -27.77
C ASN A 96 14.80 -20.35 -26.50
N PHE A 97 15.48 -20.12 -25.37
CA PHE A 97 14.90 -19.50 -24.17
C PHE A 97 14.60 -18.01 -24.45
N GLY A 98 13.76 -17.76 -25.45
CA GLY A 98 13.08 -16.49 -25.61
C GLY A 98 11.97 -16.43 -24.57
N GLY A 99 12.29 -15.97 -23.36
CA GLY A 99 11.26 -15.36 -22.52
C GLY A 99 10.54 -14.28 -23.34
N PRO A 100 9.26 -13.96 -23.05
CA PRO A 100 8.47 -13.06 -23.88
C PRO A 100 9.26 -11.78 -24.17
N THR A 101 9.53 -11.51 -25.45
CA THR A 101 10.25 -10.31 -25.88
C THR A 101 9.47 -9.07 -25.42
N MET A 102 10.17 -8.10 -24.80
CA MET A 102 9.62 -6.84 -24.23
C MET A 102 8.73 -6.01 -25.19
N ARG A 103 8.67 -6.36 -26.48
CA ARG A 103 7.78 -5.73 -27.45
C ARG A 103 6.29 -5.90 -27.13
N GLU A 104 5.89 -6.97 -26.42
CA GLU A 104 4.46 -7.31 -26.30
C GLU A 104 3.78 -6.95 -24.96
N LEU A 105 4.47 -6.42 -23.95
CA LEU A 105 3.78 -6.05 -22.70
C LEU A 105 2.88 -4.82 -22.90
N PRO A 106 1.54 -4.96 -22.85
CA PRO A 106 0.66 -3.81 -22.95
C PRO A 106 0.78 -3.02 -21.66
N THR A 107 1.10 -1.73 -21.73
CA THR A 107 1.22 -0.81 -20.57
C THR A 107 0.00 -0.91 -19.64
N ARG A 108 -1.18 -1.17 -20.20
CA ARG A 108 -2.44 -1.38 -19.46
C ARG A 108 -2.40 -2.57 -18.50
N LEU A 109 -1.74 -3.67 -18.88
CA LEU A 109 -1.62 -4.86 -18.04
C LEU A 109 -0.70 -4.59 -16.84
N HIS A 110 0.39 -3.85 -17.06
CA HIS A 110 1.33 -3.49 -16.01
C HIS A 110 0.67 -2.58 -14.94
N LEU A 111 -0.08 -1.55 -15.39
CA LEU A 111 -0.86 -0.70 -14.49
C LEU A 111 -1.94 -1.45 -13.71
N ARG A 112 -2.68 -2.36 -14.36
CA ARG A 112 -3.69 -3.18 -13.68
C ARG A 112 -3.09 -4.05 -12.58
N ARG A 113 -1.93 -4.66 -12.83
CA ARG A 113 -1.22 -5.47 -11.83
C ARG A 113 -0.71 -4.62 -10.68
N HIS A 114 -0.11 -3.46 -10.99
CA HIS A 114 0.35 -2.52 -9.98
C HIS A 114 -0.81 -2.03 -9.07
N ALA A 115 -1.97 -1.70 -9.66
CA ALA A 115 -3.16 -1.30 -8.93
C ALA A 115 -3.67 -2.40 -7.98
N ALA A 116 -3.62 -3.67 -8.40
CA ALA A 116 -4.00 -4.79 -7.54
C ALA A 116 -3.04 -4.94 -6.34
N SER A 117 -1.73 -4.83 -6.56
CA SER A 117 -0.73 -4.85 -5.49
C SER A 117 -0.89 -3.68 -4.52
N PHE A 118 -1.20 -2.49 -5.03
CA PHE A 118 -1.54 -1.32 -4.21
C PHE A 118 -2.79 -1.55 -3.37
N ALA A 119 -3.89 -2.04 -3.95
CA ALA A 119 -5.13 -2.27 -3.21
C ALA A 119 -4.95 -3.29 -2.07
N VAL A 120 -4.22 -4.38 -2.33
CA VAL A 120 -3.91 -5.39 -1.31
C VAL A 120 -3.04 -4.79 -0.20
N ALA A 121 -1.98 -4.06 -0.55
CA ALA A 121 -1.12 -3.41 0.43
C ALA A 121 -1.89 -2.38 1.26
N PHE A 122 -2.73 -1.57 0.61
CA PHE A 122 -3.54 -0.54 1.26
C PHE A 122 -4.53 -1.13 2.26
N VAL A 123 -5.29 -2.16 1.88
CA VAL A 123 -6.24 -2.83 2.77
C VAL A 123 -5.51 -3.50 3.92
N ALA A 124 -4.43 -4.24 3.64
CA ALA A 124 -3.66 -4.93 4.67
C ALA A 124 -3.04 -3.97 5.69
N LEU A 125 -2.40 -2.88 5.23
CA LEU A 125 -1.78 -1.88 6.10
C LEU A 125 -2.83 -1.10 6.89
N THR A 126 -3.93 -0.70 6.26
CA THR A 126 -5.02 0.02 6.94
C THR A 126 -5.69 -0.84 7.99
N ALA A 127 -5.99 -2.10 7.68
CA ALA A 127 -6.52 -3.05 8.66
C ALA A 127 -5.53 -3.28 9.83
N SER A 128 -4.24 -3.39 9.53
CA SER A 128 -3.20 -3.56 10.55
C SER A 128 -3.10 -2.36 11.49
N LEU A 129 -3.12 -1.13 10.96
CA LEU A 129 -3.12 0.09 11.78
C LEU A 129 -4.42 0.28 12.54
N LEU A 130 -5.56 -0.04 11.93
CA LEU A 130 -6.85 0.05 12.60
C LEU A 130 -6.93 -0.94 13.78
N ALA A 131 -6.40 -2.14 13.61
CA ALA A 131 -6.28 -3.11 14.69
C ALA A 131 -5.37 -2.59 15.81
N LEU A 132 -4.26 -1.91 15.48
CA LEU A 132 -3.38 -1.28 16.46
C LEU A 132 -4.06 -0.11 17.19
N PHE A 133 -4.86 0.69 16.48
CA PHE A 133 -5.64 1.77 17.08
C PHE A 133 -6.70 1.21 18.04
N ALA A 134 -7.45 0.20 17.60
CA ALA A 134 -8.45 -0.48 18.42
C ALA A 134 -7.82 -1.14 19.65
N SER A 135 -6.67 -1.80 19.53
CA SER A 135 -6.01 -2.45 20.66
C SER A 135 -5.57 -1.46 21.74
N ARG A 136 -5.27 -0.21 21.37
CA ARG A 136 -4.95 0.86 22.33
C ARG A 136 -6.18 1.57 22.90
N GLN A 137 -7.23 1.79 22.11
CA GLN A 137 -8.39 2.60 22.52
C GLN A 137 -9.48 1.79 23.24
N VAL A 138 -9.70 0.54 22.84
CA VAL A 138 -10.79 -0.30 23.38
C VAL A 138 -10.65 -0.51 24.90
N PRO A 139 -9.47 -0.80 25.47
CA PRO A 139 -9.34 -0.95 26.93
C PRO A 139 -9.74 0.32 27.68
N ILE A 140 -9.26 1.48 27.22
CA ILE A 140 -9.55 2.79 27.83
C ILE A 140 -11.05 3.09 27.81
N LEU A 141 -11.71 2.87 26.67
CA LEU A 141 -13.15 3.11 26.52
C LEU A 141 -13.99 2.15 27.38
N ARG A 142 -13.52 0.91 27.56
CA ARG A 142 -14.17 -0.06 28.44
C ARG A 142 -14.04 0.32 29.91
N GLU A 143 -12.88 0.82 30.34
CA GLU A 143 -12.67 1.32 31.69
C GLU A 143 -13.56 2.54 32.00
N LEU A 144 -13.84 3.37 30.99
CA LEU A 144 -14.78 4.49 31.06
C LEU A 144 -16.27 4.08 31.03
N GLY A 145 -16.58 2.78 30.91
CA GLY A 145 -17.95 2.27 30.87
C GLY A 145 -18.69 2.53 29.55
N ALA A 146 -17.97 2.75 28.44
CA ALA A 146 -18.60 3.06 27.16
C ALA A 146 -19.40 1.86 26.58
N PRO A 147 -20.58 2.09 25.98
CA PRO A 147 -21.36 1.05 25.34
C PRO A 147 -20.64 0.50 24.10
N ALA A 148 -20.83 -0.79 23.80
CA ALA A 148 -20.16 -1.45 22.68
C ALA A 148 -20.40 -0.77 21.32
N GLY A 149 -21.58 -0.17 21.12
CA GLY A 149 -21.89 0.61 19.92
C GLY A 149 -21.00 1.83 19.74
N ALA A 150 -20.75 2.59 20.82
CA ALA A 150 -19.87 3.76 20.77
C ALA A 150 -18.41 3.36 20.47
N ILE A 151 -17.95 2.22 20.97
CA ILE A 151 -16.62 1.69 20.67
C ILE A 151 -16.48 1.39 19.17
N VAL A 152 -17.48 0.73 18.57
CA VAL A 152 -17.49 0.44 17.13
C VAL A 152 -17.54 1.73 16.31
N GLU A 153 -18.36 2.69 16.71
CA GLU A 153 -18.47 3.99 16.06
C GLU A 153 -17.13 4.75 16.06
N VAL A 154 -16.44 4.81 17.19
CA VAL A 154 -15.11 5.45 17.30
C VAL A 154 -14.09 4.76 16.38
N VAL A 155 -14.09 3.43 16.31
CA VAL A 155 -13.18 2.70 15.43
C VAL A 155 -13.52 2.94 13.95
N LEU A 156 -14.80 2.97 13.57
CA LEU A 156 -15.22 3.26 12.20
C LEU A 156 -14.90 4.70 11.79
N LEU A 157 -15.04 5.66 12.71
CA LEU A 157 -14.66 7.05 12.49
C LEU A 157 -13.13 7.23 12.30
N ALA A 158 -12.33 6.30 12.81
CA ALA A 158 -10.88 6.31 12.59
C ALA A 158 -10.47 5.81 11.19
N VAL A 159 -11.34 5.09 10.47
CA VAL A 159 -11.00 4.49 9.15
C VAL A 159 -10.54 5.53 8.13
N PRO A 160 -11.22 6.67 7.90
CA PRO A 160 -10.78 7.66 6.91
C PRO A 160 -9.42 8.28 7.25
N SER A 161 -9.18 8.54 8.54
CA SER A 161 -7.92 9.13 9.02
C SER A 161 -6.75 8.15 8.90
N THR A 162 -6.96 6.88 9.27
CA THR A 162 -5.94 5.83 9.14
C THR A 162 -5.66 5.48 7.68
N ALA A 163 -6.69 5.46 6.84
CA ALA A 163 -6.58 5.29 5.40
C ALA A 163 -5.72 6.39 4.76
N ALA A 164 -5.94 7.67 5.09
CA ALA A 164 -5.14 8.76 4.53
C ALA A 164 -3.63 8.60 4.83
N LEU A 165 -3.32 8.08 6.01
CA LEU A 165 -1.96 7.86 6.50
C LEU A 165 -1.28 6.64 5.85
N THR A 166 -2.04 5.67 5.33
CA THR A 166 -1.51 4.44 4.73
C THR A 166 -1.28 4.53 3.22
N ILE A 167 -1.85 5.53 2.54
CA ILE A 167 -1.72 5.69 1.08
C ILE A 167 -0.24 5.69 0.62
N PRO A 168 0.67 6.53 1.14
CA PRO A 168 2.05 6.58 0.64
C PRO A 168 2.79 5.24 0.86
N MET A 169 2.41 4.50 1.90
CA MET A 169 3.02 3.22 2.26
C MET A 169 2.54 2.07 1.39
N ALA A 170 1.24 2.08 1.08
CA ALA A 170 0.67 1.17 0.12
C ALA A 170 1.32 1.35 -1.25
N VAL A 171 1.61 2.60 -1.65
CA VAL A 171 2.37 2.90 -2.88
C VAL A 171 3.78 2.31 -2.79
N LEU A 172 4.53 2.56 -1.71
CA LEU A 172 5.88 2.00 -1.53
C LEU A 172 5.89 0.47 -1.61
N ALA A 173 5.00 -0.19 -0.86
CA ALA A 173 4.90 -1.64 -0.83
C ALA A 173 4.50 -2.21 -2.21
N ALA A 174 3.60 -1.55 -2.93
CA ALA A 174 3.19 -1.94 -4.28
C ALA A 174 4.34 -1.83 -5.29
N VAL A 175 5.13 -0.74 -5.21
CA VAL A 175 6.31 -0.54 -6.05
C VAL A 175 7.34 -1.63 -5.79
N LEU A 176 7.70 -1.86 -4.52
CA LEU A 176 8.70 -2.87 -4.18
C LEU A 176 8.23 -4.29 -4.56
N HIS A 177 6.95 -4.60 -4.34
CA HIS A 177 6.37 -5.88 -4.74
C HIS A 177 6.39 -6.08 -6.27
N GLU A 178 5.94 -5.09 -7.04
CA GLU A 178 5.89 -5.16 -8.51
C GLU A 178 7.30 -5.33 -9.09
N PHE A 179 8.29 -4.57 -8.62
CA PHE A 179 9.67 -4.70 -9.11
C PHE A 179 10.33 -6.02 -8.68
N THR A 180 9.96 -6.56 -7.51
CA THR A 180 10.39 -7.90 -7.10
C THR A 180 9.84 -8.97 -8.06
N ARG A 181 8.56 -8.84 -8.47
CA ARG A 181 7.96 -9.75 -9.46
C ARG A 181 8.59 -9.57 -10.85
N LEU A 182 8.76 -8.34 -11.32
CA LEU A 182 9.41 -8.08 -12.61
C LEU A 182 10.83 -8.68 -12.66
N ARG A 183 11.51 -8.69 -11.52
CA ARG A 183 12.81 -9.34 -11.37
C ARG A 183 12.72 -10.87 -11.38
N SER A 184 11.76 -11.47 -10.68
CA SER A 184 11.57 -12.94 -10.69
C SER A 184 11.25 -13.45 -12.08
N ASP A 185 10.47 -12.69 -12.85
CA ASP A 185 10.00 -13.05 -14.17
C ASP A 185 11.07 -12.77 -15.27
N GLY A 186 12.27 -12.28 -14.90
CA GLY A 186 13.35 -11.93 -15.83
C GLY A 186 13.11 -10.67 -16.67
N THR A 187 11.93 -10.05 -16.56
CA THR A 187 11.57 -8.83 -17.31
C THR A 187 12.42 -7.62 -16.92
N LEU A 188 12.81 -7.50 -15.65
CA LEU A 188 13.67 -6.41 -15.19
C LEU A 188 15.09 -6.56 -15.74
N THR A 189 15.63 -7.78 -15.79
CA THR A 189 16.97 -8.04 -16.35
C THR A 189 16.98 -7.87 -17.86
N ALA A 190 15.89 -8.23 -18.56
CA ALA A 190 15.72 -7.94 -19.97
C ALA A 190 15.65 -6.41 -20.24
N ALA A 191 14.84 -5.68 -19.46
CA ALA A 191 14.70 -4.23 -19.57
C ALA A 191 15.99 -3.46 -19.26
N GLN A 192 16.90 -4.03 -18.46
CA GLN A 192 18.22 -3.45 -18.17
C GLN A 192 19.21 -3.55 -19.33
N ARG A 193 18.99 -4.47 -20.28
CA ARG A 193 19.82 -4.64 -21.48
C ARG A 193 19.40 -3.72 -22.64
N GLU A 194 18.24 -3.09 -22.52
CA GLU A 194 17.68 -2.20 -23.54
C GLU A 194 17.83 -0.73 -23.11
N HIS A 195 18.30 0.14 -24.00
CA HIS A 195 18.53 1.56 -23.72
C HIS A 195 17.30 2.31 -23.16
N HIS A 196 16.08 1.89 -23.52
CA HIS A 196 14.83 2.52 -23.08
C HIS A 196 13.96 1.63 -22.18
N GLY A 197 14.40 0.41 -21.87
CA GLY A 197 13.58 -0.59 -21.17
C GLY A 197 13.21 -0.17 -19.74
N ILE A 198 14.17 0.36 -18.98
CA ILE A 198 13.93 0.82 -17.60
C ILE A 198 12.94 1.99 -17.54
N ARG A 199 13.06 2.95 -18.47
CA ARG A 199 12.15 4.11 -18.53
C ARG A 199 10.71 3.67 -18.79
N ARG A 200 10.51 2.69 -19.67
CA ARG A 200 9.20 2.13 -20.01
C ARG A 200 8.51 1.42 -18.83
N LEU A 201 9.27 0.91 -17.87
CA LEU A 201 8.74 0.33 -16.62
C LEU A 201 8.47 1.39 -15.54
N VAL A 202 9.37 2.36 -15.38
CA VAL A 202 9.29 3.35 -14.29
C VAL A 202 8.25 4.44 -14.55
N VAL A 203 8.16 4.96 -15.78
CA VAL A 203 7.29 6.11 -16.10
C VAL A 203 5.81 5.83 -15.79
N PRO A 204 5.20 4.69 -16.21
CA PRO A 204 3.80 4.41 -15.91
C PRO A 204 3.50 4.34 -14.40
N VAL A 205 4.43 3.80 -13.62
CA VAL A 205 4.32 3.69 -12.16
C VAL A 205 4.41 5.08 -11.51
N LEU A 206 5.32 5.92 -12.00
CA LEU A 206 5.44 7.30 -11.51
C LEU A 206 4.20 8.14 -11.84
N VAL A 207 3.64 8.00 -13.05
CA VAL A 207 2.38 8.66 -13.44
C VAL A 207 1.23 8.19 -12.54
N ALA A 208 1.14 6.88 -12.27
CA ALA A 208 0.14 6.34 -11.34
C ALA A 208 0.31 6.92 -9.93
N ALA A 209 1.56 7.05 -9.44
CA ALA A 209 1.85 7.64 -8.14
C ALA A 209 1.47 9.12 -8.04
N VAL A 210 1.66 9.90 -9.11
CA VAL A 210 1.16 11.28 -9.18
C VAL A 210 -0.37 11.32 -9.13
N GLY A 211 -1.05 10.40 -9.83
CA GLY A 211 -2.50 10.26 -9.73
C GLY A 211 -2.99 9.92 -8.33
N VAL A 212 -2.31 8.99 -7.64
CA VAL A 212 -2.60 8.64 -6.24
C VAL A 212 -2.31 9.82 -5.29
N ALA A 213 -1.22 10.56 -5.51
CA ALA A 213 -0.89 11.75 -4.74
C ALA A 213 -1.96 12.84 -4.89
N ALA A 214 -2.44 13.07 -6.12
CA ALA A 214 -3.52 14.03 -6.38
C ALA A 214 -4.83 13.59 -5.72
N LEU A 215 -5.18 12.30 -5.81
CA LEU A 215 -6.35 11.75 -5.13
C LEU A 215 -6.23 11.90 -3.61
N ALA A 216 -5.08 11.56 -3.03
CA ALA A 216 -4.82 11.72 -1.60
C ALA A 216 -4.92 13.18 -1.16
N LEU A 217 -4.42 14.11 -1.98
CA LEU A 217 -4.55 15.54 -1.73
C LEU A 217 -6.01 15.98 -1.77
N VAL A 218 -6.81 15.56 -2.76
CA VAL A 218 -8.24 15.88 -2.84
C VAL A 218 -8.99 15.34 -1.62
N VAL A 219 -8.76 14.08 -1.26
CA VAL A 219 -9.35 13.44 -0.08
C VAL A 219 -8.98 14.22 1.19
N THR A 220 -7.71 14.60 1.36
CA THR A 220 -7.27 15.35 2.55
C THR A 220 -7.66 16.84 2.52
N ALA A 221 -7.85 17.43 1.34
CA ALA A 221 -8.23 18.82 1.16
C ALA A 221 -9.73 19.05 1.40
N GLU A 222 -10.60 18.11 1.07
CA GLU A 222 -12.05 18.24 1.31
C GLU A 222 -12.49 17.75 2.69
N LEU A 223 -11.85 16.71 3.24
CA LEU A 223 -12.24 16.17 4.55
C LEU A 223 -11.86 17.09 5.74
N VAL A 224 -10.75 17.83 5.64
CA VAL A 224 -10.22 18.56 6.80
C VAL A 224 -10.92 19.91 7.09
N PRO A 225 -11.35 20.71 6.09
CA PRO A 225 -12.14 21.92 6.36
C PRO A 225 -13.53 21.59 6.92
N CYS A 226 -14.18 20.54 6.40
CA CYS A 226 -15.49 20.09 6.88
C CYS A 226 -15.45 19.55 8.32
N ALA A 227 -14.36 18.88 8.71
CA ALA A 227 -14.16 18.45 10.09
C ALA A 227 -13.97 19.66 11.03
N ASN A 228 -13.17 20.66 10.63
CA ASN A 228 -12.89 21.82 11.48
C ASN A 228 -14.11 22.74 11.65
N VAL A 229 -14.92 22.97 10.61
CA VAL A 229 -16.15 23.80 10.71
C VAL A 229 -17.28 23.06 11.45
N ARG A 230 -17.36 21.74 11.35
CA ARG A 230 -18.39 20.94 12.04
C ARG A 230 -18.02 20.67 13.49
N MET A 231 -16.72 20.59 13.82
CA MET A 231 -16.23 20.52 15.20
C MET A 231 -16.60 21.80 15.97
N THR A 232 -16.37 22.98 15.41
CA THR A 232 -16.77 24.25 16.05
C THR A 232 -18.29 24.38 16.16
N ALA A 233 -19.06 23.90 15.19
CA ALA A 233 -20.53 23.91 15.22
C ALA A 233 -21.13 22.94 16.26
N VAL A 234 -20.54 21.77 16.48
CA VAL A 234 -21.00 20.78 17.48
C VAL A 234 -20.66 21.24 18.90
N LEU A 235 -19.50 21.86 19.10
CA LEU A 235 -19.07 22.41 20.39
C LEU A 235 -19.89 23.64 20.80
N ALA A 236 -20.30 24.47 19.84
CA ALA A 236 -21.19 25.61 20.08
C ALA A 236 -22.61 25.18 20.52
N LYS A 237 -23.02 23.94 20.23
CA LYS A 237 -24.40 23.46 20.48
C LYS A 237 -24.61 22.82 21.86
N GLN A 238 -23.55 22.57 22.63
CA GLN A 238 -23.61 21.80 23.89
C GLN A 238 -23.22 22.61 25.15
N GLN A 239 -23.12 23.93 25.07
CA GLN A 239 -22.72 24.76 26.22
C GLN A 239 -23.82 24.89 27.28
N GLY A 240 -23.76 23.95 28.22
CA GLY A 240 -24.39 23.99 29.55
C GLY A 240 -23.57 23.24 30.62
N PHE A 241 -22.31 22.90 30.34
CA PHE A 241 -21.37 22.32 31.29
C PHE A 241 -20.08 23.16 31.31
N GLU A 242 -20.13 24.27 32.03
CA GLU A 242 -18.95 24.96 32.53
C GLU A 242 -18.35 24.16 33.70
N ALA A 243 -17.02 24.22 33.85
CA ALA A 243 -16.27 24.00 35.10
C ALA A 243 -15.57 22.66 35.42
N ALA A 244 -15.45 21.66 34.53
CA ALA A 244 -14.51 20.55 34.75
C ALA A 244 -14.19 19.84 33.43
N ALA A 245 -12.97 19.46 33.05
CA ALA A 245 -11.63 19.58 33.57
C ALA A 245 -10.73 19.01 32.46
N ILE A 246 -9.70 19.75 32.05
CA ILE A 246 -8.38 19.23 31.64
C ILE A 246 -8.35 18.35 30.34
N ARG A 247 -7.64 18.86 29.32
CA ARG A 247 -7.29 18.25 28.00
C ARG A 247 -8.14 18.68 26.79
N LYS A 248 -8.61 19.92 26.78
CA LYS A 248 -8.75 20.70 25.53
C LYS A 248 -7.83 21.90 25.59
N SER A 249 -6.53 21.61 25.54
CA SER A 249 -5.50 22.65 25.48
C SER A 249 -5.34 23.08 24.02
N ASP A 250 -5.67 24.35 23.78
CA ASP A 250 -4.89 25.27 22.95
C ASP A 250 -5.08 25.41 21.43
N ARG A 251 -6.01 24.72 20.75
CA ARG A 251 -6.16 24.86 19.28
C ARG A 251 -7.31 25.72 18.76
N GLU A 252 -8.12 26.32 19.62
CA GLU A 252 -9.29 27.08 19.19
C GLU A 252 -9.47 28.29 20.10
N MET A 253 -9.10 29.49 19.64
CA MET A 253 -9.45 30.74 20.31
C MET A 253 -9.66 31.81 19.25
N THR A 254 -10.73 32.56 19.42
CA THR A 254 -11.33 33.40 18.37
C THR A 254 -10.73 34.81 18.36
N ILE A 255 -10.85 35.53 17.24
CA ILE A 255 -10.36 36.93 17.08
C ILE A 255 -10.84 37.88 18.19
N GLY A 256 -12.00 37.63 18.80
CA GLY A 256 -12.54 38.42 19.91
C GLY A 256 -11.75 38.30 21.21
N GLU A 257 -11.21 37.13 21.51
CA GLU A 257 -10.40 36.90 22.72
C GLU A 257 -8.96 37.38 22.53
N LEU A 258 -8.48 37.45 21.28
CA LEU A 258 -7.22 38.13 20.93
C LEU A 258 -7.26 39.62 21.34
N ARG A 259 -8.44 40.26 21.21
CA ARG A 259 -8.66 41.66 21.61
C ARG A 259 -8.80 41.86 23.12
N SER A 260 -9.21 40.84 23.88
CA SER A 260 -9.28 40.92 25.34
C SER A 260 -7.92 40.65 25.97
N ALA A 261 -7.13 39.69 25.47
CA ALA A 261 -5.78 39.40 25.96
C ALA A 261 -4.80 40.58 25.76
N VAL A 262 -4.86 41.26 24.61
CA VAL A 262 -4.06 42.48 24.35
C VAL A 262 -4.44 43.63 25.28
N ARG A 263 -5.71 43.70 25.71
CA ARG A 263 -6.22 44.75 26.60
C ARG A 263 -5.78 44.59 28.05
N HIS A 264 -5.42 43.37 28.46
CA HIS A 264 -5.02 43.05 29.85
C HIS A 264 -3.50 43.02 30.07
N GLY A 265 -2.69 43.30 29.04
CA GLY A 265 -1.25 43.54 29.23
C GLY A 265 -0.44 42.33 29.72
N ASP A 266 -0.90 41.11 29.47
CA ASP A 266 -0.15 39.90 29.82
C ASP A 266 0.90 39.58 28.74
N LEU A 267 2.17 39.85 29.05
CA LEU A 267 3.35 39.67 28.18
C LEU A 267 3.73 38.18 28.02
N GLY A 268 2.75 37.32 27.80
CA GLY A 268 2.87 35.97 27.21
C GLY A 268 2.20 35.85 25.83
N SER A 269 1.41 36.84 25.42
CA SER A 269 0.49 36.79 24.27
C SER A 269 1.15 36.61 22.89
N GLY A 270 2.39 37.06 22.71
CA GLY A 270 3.12 36.91 21.44
C GLY A 270 3.52 35.47 21.14
N GLU A 271 3.98 34.71 22.14
CA GLU A 271 4.49 33.36 21.92
C GLU A 271 3.35 32.34 21.72
N PHE A 272 2.26 32.45 22.50
CA PHE A 272 1.07 31.62 22.31
C PHE A 272 0.42 31.83 20.93
N ALA A 273 0.29 33.09 20.49
CA ALA A 273 -0.22 33.39 19.14
C ALA A 273 0.69 32.82 18.05
N ARG A 274 2.01 32.93 18.21
CA ARG A 274 2.99 32.34 17.27
C ARG A 274 2.93 30.81 17.24
N ARG A 275 2.79 30.15 18.39
CA ARG A 275 2.64 28.68 18.47
C ARG A 275 1.35 28.19 17.80
N ARG A 276 0.24 28.91 17.97
CA ARG A 276 -1.02 28.61 17.25
C ARG A 276 -0.90 28.80 15.75
N ALA A 277 -0.29 29.91 15.30
CA ALA A 277 -0.04 30.14 13.89
C ALA A 277 0.86 29.05 13.28
N ALA A 278 1.92 28.66 14.00
CA ALA A 278 2.80 27.57 13.59
C ALA A 278 2.05 26.23 13.51
N ALA A 279 1.18 25.92 14.47
CA ALA A 279 0.37 24.69 14.45
C ALA A 279 -0.56 24.62 13.22
N TYR A 280 -1.19 25.73 12.83
CA TYR A 280 -2.01 25.76 11.61
C TYR A 280 -1.17 25.57 10.35
N GLU A 281 0.00 26.20 10.28
CA GLU A 281 0.92 26.04 9.16
C GLU A 281 1.45 24.59 9.09
N VAL A 282 1.74 23.96 10.23
CA VAL A 282 2.12 22.55 10.31
C VAL A 282 1.02 21.65 9.75
N GLU A 283 -0.23 21.85 10.16
CA GLU A 283 -1.37 21.08 9.63
C GLU A 283 -1.54 21.26 8.12
N PHE A 284 -1.34 22.48 7.61
CA PHE A 284 -1.39 22.77 6.19
C PHE A 284 -0.27 22.03 5.45
N GLN A 285 0.98 22.24 5.85
CA GLN A 285 2.16 21.65 5.24
C GLN A 285 2.15 20.10 5.33
N LYS A 286 1.60 19.53 6.41
CA LYS A 286 1.47 18.07 6.60
C LYS A 286 0.65 17.40 5.51
N LYS A 287 -0.45 18.03 5.05
CA LYS A 287 -1.30 17.48 3.97
C LYS A 287 -0.55 17.42 2.64
N PHE A 288 0.18 18.49 2.32
CA PHE A 288 1.03 18.53 1.12
C PHE A 288 2.20 17.57 1.23
N ALA A 289 2.85 17.48 2.40
CA ALA A 289 3.95 16.56 2.63
C ALA A 289 3.52 15.10 2.49
N LEU A 290 2.37 14.70 3.05
CA LEU A 290 1.84 13.33 2.91
C LEU A 290 1.46 12.99 1.46
N SER A 291 0.91 13.95 0.73
CA SER A 291 0.58 13.76 -0.70
C SER A 291 1.86 13.66 -1.54
N GLY A 292 2.81 14.57 -1.32
CA GLY A 292 4.14 14.54 -1.97
C GLY A 292 4.95 13.28 -1.64
N ALA A 293 4.76 12.71 -0.46
CA ALA A 293 5.40 11.47 -0.05
C ALA A 293 5.05 10.30 -1.00
N CYS A 294 3.85 10.26 -1.60
CA CYS A 294 3.48 9.20 -2.54
C CYS A 294 4.45 9.13 -3.74
N VAL A 295 4.81 10.30 -4.29
CA VAL A 295 5.74 10.40 -5.42
C VAL A 295 7.16 10.10 -4.96
N ILE A 296 7.60 10.68 -3.84
CA ILE A 296 8.95 10.51 -3.31
C ILE A 296 9.21 9.06 -2.90
N MET A 297 8.25 8.40 -2.25
CA MET A 297 8.34 6.99 -1.90
C MET A 297 8.31 6.07 -3.10
N THR A 298 7.61 6.44 -4.17
CA THR A 298 7.69 5.72 -5.45
C THR A 298 9.11 5.79 -6.01
N LEU A 299 9.70 6.97 -6.08
CA LEU A 299 11.07 7.16 -6.56
C LEU A 299 12.08 6.40 -5.69
N PHE A 300 11.93 6.50 -4.37
CA PHE A 300 12.74 5.75 -3.42
C PHE A 300 12.59 4.24 -3.58
N GLY A 301 11.35 3.74 -3.67
CA GLY A 301 11.04 2.33 -3.89
C GLY A 301 11.64 1.80 -5.19
N VAL A 302 11.52 2.54 -6.30
CA VAL A 302 12.15 2.21 -7.58
C VAL A 302 13.68 2.19 -7.44
N ALA A 303 14.28 3.20 -6.82
CA ALA A 303 15.72 3.31 -6.62
C ALA A 303 16.28 2.12 -5.82
N VAL A 304 15.61 1.76 -4.72
CA VAL A 304 15.94 0.60 -3.87
C VAL A 304 15.73 -0.70 -4.63
N ALA A 305 14.58 -0.88 -5.29
CA ALA A 305 14.25 -2.10 -6.01
C ALA A 305 15.17 -2.37 -7.20
N LEU A 306 15.82 -1.34 -7.75
CA LEU A 306 16.83 -1.48 -8.80
C LEU A 306 18.23 -1.86 -8.26
N ARG A 307 18.50 -1.63 -6.97
CA ARG A 307 19.81 -1.88 -6.34
C ARG A 307 19.87 -3.15 -5.50
N VAL A 308 18.87 -3.38 -4.66
CA VAL A 308 18.90 -4.51 -3.73
C VAL A 308 18.77 -5.81 -4.52
N PRO A 309 19.77 -6.71 -4.49
CA PRO A 309 19.69 -8.00 -5.16
C PRO A 309 18.62 -8.88 -4.50
N ARG A 310 17.81 -9.56 -5.33
CA ARG A 310 16.87 -10.65 -4.96
C ARG A 310 16.28 -10.54 -3.54
N SER A 311 15.21 -9.76 -3.41
CA SER A 311 14.42 -9.69 -2.18
C SER A 311 13.34 -10.77 -2.15
N GLY A 312 13.34 -11.62 -1.12
CA GLY A 312 12.20 -12.49 -0.82
C GLY A 312 10.97 -11.68 -0.39
N ALA A 313 9.77 -12.26 -0.49
CA ALA A 313 8.52 -11.56 -0.17
C ALA A 313 8.49 -10.98 1.25
N GLY A 314 9.03 -11.71 2.24
CA GLY A 314 9.14 -11.25 3.62
C GLY A 314 10.08 -10.05 3.80
N LEU A 315 11.20 -10.01 3.06
CA LEU A 315 12.14 -8.88 3.10
C LEU A 315 11.51 -7.61 2.52
N VAL A 316 10.70 -7.73 1.46
CA VAL A 316 9.97 -6.60 0.86
C VAL A 316 8.98 -6.00 1.85
N ILE A 317 8.18 -6.85 2.51
CA ILE A 317 7.20 -6.41 3.50
C ILE A 317 7.92 -5.76 4.68
N GLY A 318 8.94 -6.42 5.23
CA GLY A 318 9.73 -5.90 6.35
C GLY A 318 10.41 -4.57 6.03
N ALA A 319 11.03 -4.44 4.86
CA ALA A 319 11.68 -3.20 4.43
C ALA A 319 10.66 -2.06 4.25
N SER A 320 9.49 -2.34 3.69
CA SER A 320 8.42 -1.34 3.52
C SER A 320 7.93 -0.83 4.88
N VAL A 321 7.72 -1.73 5.85
CA VAL A 321 7.30 -1.39 7.21
C VAL A 321 8.40 -0.63 7.96
N ALA A 322 9.68 -0.99 7.80
CA ALA A 322 10.79 -0.28 8.43
C ALA A 322 10.90 1.16 7.91
N VAL A 323 10.82 1.36 6.59
CA VAL A 323 10.83 2.69 5.97
C VAL A 323 9.62 3.50 6.41
N TYR A 324 8.44 2.88 6.54
CA TYR A 324 7.24 3.51 7.09
C TYR A 324 7.45 4.01 8.51
N VAL A 325 7.92 3.14 9.41
CA VAL A 325 8.15 3.51 10.82
C VAL A 325 9.16 4.64 10.92
N ALA A 326 10.24 4.59 10.14
CA ALA A 326 11.24 5.67 10.09
C ALA A 326 10.64 6.98 9.57
N TYR A 327 9.83 6.92 8.51
CA TYR A 327 9.15 8.10 7.96
C TYR A 327 8.20 8.74 8.97
N TYR A 328 7.37 7.93 9.64
CA TYR A 328 6.43 8.43 10.65
C TYR A 328 7.12 8.97 11.89
N ALA A 329 8.19 8.31 12.35
CA ALA A 329 9.00 8.83 13.44
C ALA A 329 9.54 10.22 13.10
N MET A 330 10.12 10.40 11.90
CA MET A 330 10.60 11.71 11.46
C MET A 330 9.48 12.73 11.31
N LEU A 331 8.32 12.34 10.79
CA LEU A 331 7.16 13.25 10.64
C LEU A 331 6.64 13.72 12.00
N VAL A 332 6.46 12.80 12.95
CA VAL A 332 6.01 13.11 14.32
C VAL A 332 7.06 13.95 15.06
N THR A 333 8.34 13.63 14.91
CA THR A 333 9.42 14.45 15.49
C THR A 333 9.43 15.85 14.88
N GLY A 334 9.28 15.96 13.56
CA GLY A 334 9.20 17.25 12.86
C GLY A 334 8.00 18.10 13.30
N GLU A 335 6.84 17.47 13.52
CA GLU A 335 5.63 18.11 14.08
C GLU A 335 5.91 18.68 15.47
N ASN A 336 6.45 17.86 16.37
CA ASN A 336 6.77 18.27 17.73
C ASN A 336 7.82 19.39 17.79
N LEU A 337 8.81 19.39 16.89
CA LEU A 337 9.83 20.44 16.82
C LEU A 337 9.26 21.75 16.27
N ALA A 338 8.37 21.67 15.27
CA ALA A 338 7.73 22.84 14.67
C ALA A 338 6.71 23.49 15.62
N ASP A 339 5.93 22.69 16.35
CA ASP A 339 4.96 23.18 17.34
C ASP A 339 5.65 23.92 18.51
N ARG A 340 6.90 23.55 18.81
CA ARG A 340 7.75 24.22 19.80
C ARG A 340 8.56 25.39 19.24
N LEU A 341 8.34 25.76 17.98
CA LEU A 341 9.07 26.81 17.26
C LEU A 341 10.60 26.59 17.20
N VAL A 342 11.07 25.34 17.36
CA VAL A 342 12.51 24.99 17.25
C VAL A 342 12.95 25.00 15.79
N VAL A 343 12.06 24.52 14.91
CA VAL A 343 12.25 24.53 13.47
C VAL A 343 11.05 25.19 12.81
N SER A 344 11.20 25.68 11.58
CA SER A 344 10.04 26.19 10.85
C SER A 344 9.06 25.06 10.50
N PRO A 345 7.74 25.34 10.46
CA PRO A 345 6.72 24.37 10.03
C PRO A 345 7.04 23.67 8.70
N PHE A 346 7.57 24.44 7.75
CA PHE A 346 7.99 23.92 6.46
C PHE A 346 9.11 22.87 6.60
N VAL A 347 10.19 23.20 7.32
CA VAL A 347 11.32 22.26 7.51
C VAL A 347 10.86 21.03 8.28
N GLY A 348 10.08 21.20 9.36
CA GLY A 348 9.57 20.10 10.17
C GLY A 348 8.76 19.10 9.34
N MET A 349 7.88 19.57 8.46
CA MET A 349 7.01 18.70 7.65
C MET A 349 7.70 18.09 6.43
N TRP A 350 8.63 18.81 5.80
CA TRP A 350 9.28 18.38 4.57
C TRP A 350 10.61 17.63 4.79
N ALA A 351 11.19 17.66 5.99
CA ALA A 351 12.48 17.02 6.28
C ALA A 351 12.51 15.52 5.93
N ALA A 352 11.49 14.75 6.32
CA ALA A 352 11.42 13.32 6.03
C ALA A 352 11.37 13.05 4.51
N ASN A 353 10.60 13.85 3.78
CA ASN A 353 10.49 13.80 2.32
C ASN A 353 11.81 14.16 1.64
N ALA A 354 12.47 15.23 2.09
CA ALA A 354 13.76 15.65 1.57
C ALA A 354 14.84 14.58 1.79
N LEU A 355 14.86 13.93 2.96
CA LEU A 355 15.76 12.82 3.24
C LEU A 355 15.52 11.65 2.29
N LEU A 356 14.28 11.17 2.17
CA LEU A 356 13.96 10.05 1.28
C LEU A 356 14.26 10.35 -0.19
N LEU A 357 13.97 11.57 -0.64
CA LEU A 357 14.31 12.02 -1.99
C LEU A 357 15.82 12.04 -2.21
N THR A 358 16.58 12.56 -1.25
CA THR A 358 18.05 12.58 -1.29
C THR A 358 18.60 11.16 -1.37
N LEU A 359 18.11 10.25 -0.52
CA LEU A 359 18.49 8.84 -0.57
C LEU A 359 18.12 8.19 -1.92
N ALA A 360 16.95 8.49 -2.48
CA ALA A 360 16.51 7.99 -3.77
C ALA A 360 17.42 8.49 -4.92
N LEU A 361 17.83 9.76 -4.90
CA LEU A 361 18.71 10.36 -5.91
C LEU A 361 20.15 9.85 -5.80
N LEU A 362 20.69 9.71 -4.59
CA LEU A 362 21.99 9.07 -4.35
C LEU A 362 21.97 7.60 -4.80
N ALA A 363 20.88 6.91 -4.44
CA ALA A 363 20.51 5.62 -4.96
C ALA A 363 19.93 5.70 -6.39
N ALA A 364 20.18 6.73 -7.18
CA ALA A 364 20.00 6.70 -8.63
C ALA A 364 21.35 6.96 -9.29
N TRP A 365 22.05 7.98 -8.83
CA TRP A 365 23.35 8.46 -9.31
C TRP A 365 24.47 7.42 -9.24
N ARG A 366 24.55 6.60 -8.17
CA ARG A 366 25.58 5.55 -8.03
C ARG A 366 25.46 4.37 -9.03
N ARG A 367 24.68 4.47 -10.11
CA ARG A 367 24.80 3.55 -11.23
C ARG A 367 26.14 3.84 -11.90
N ALA A 368 27.11 2.94 -11.73
CA ALA A 368 28.32 2.96 -12.51
C ALA A 368 27.97 3.08 -14.01
N PRO A 369 28.71 3.88 -14.79
CA PRO A 369 28.56 3.89 -16.23
C PRO A 369 28.68 2.46 -16.72
N PHE A 370 27.72 2.04 -17.54
CA PHE A 370 27.81 0.80 -18.30
C PHE A 370 29.22 0.71 -18.87
N GLY A 371 29.96 -0.35 -18.52
CA GLY A 371 31.31 -0.55 -19.01
C GLY A 371 31.30 -0.54 -20.54
N SER A 372 31.76 0.57 -21.12
CA SER A 372 32.29 0.62 -22.47
C SER A 372 33.63 -0.12 -22.44
N GLY A 373 33.61 -1.43 -22.68
CA GLY A 373 34.83 -2.23 -22.72
C GLY A 373 34.51 -3.70 -22.86
N GLY A 374 34.46 -4.19 -24.10
CA GLY A 374 34.24 -5.60 -24.40
C GLY A 374 33.64 -5.90 -25.77
N HIS A 375 33.90 -5.06 -26.79
CA HIS A 375 33.88 -5.54 -28.16
C HIS A 375 35.24 -6.23 -28.40
N GLY A 376 35.23 -7.54 -28.62
CA GLY A 376 36.40 -8.28 -29.09
C GLY A 376 36.77 -9.50 -28.25
N ALA A 377 36.10 -10.62 -28.48
CA ALA A 377 36.69 -11.96 -28.41
C ALA A 377 35.69 -12.98 -28.99
N VAL A 378 35.49 -12.91 -30.31
CA VAL A 378 35.10 -14.08 -31.08
C VAL A 378 36.32 -15.00 -31.05
N VAL A 379 36.33 -15.98 -30.16
CA VAL A 379 37.21 -17.15 -30.30
C VAL A 379 36.35 -18.22 -30.96
N VAL A 380 36.45 -18.27 -32.29
CA VAL A 380 36.30 -19.52 -33.03
C VAL A 380 37.50 -20.36 -32.63
N SER A 381 37.29 -21.52 -31.99
CA SER A 381 38.25 -22.61 -32.09
C SER A 381 37.67 -23.64 -33.04
N ALA A 382 38.42 -23.84 -34.12
CA ALA A 382 38.30 -24.97 -35.04
C ALA A 382 38.62 -26.29 -34.36
#